data_AF-A0A9X3IX73-F1
#
_entry.id   AF-A0A9X3IX73-F1
#
_cell.length_a   1.000
_cell.length_b   1.000
_cell.length_c   1.000
_cell.angle_alpha   90.00
_cell.angle_beta   90.00
_cell.angle_gamma   90.00
#
_symmetry.space_group_name_H-M   'P 1'
#
loop_
_entity.id
_entity.type
_entity.pdbx_description
1 polymer ?
#
loop_
_entity_poly.entity_id
_entity_poly.type
_entity_poly.pdbx_seq_one_letter_code
_entity_poly.pdbx_strand_id
1 'polypeptide(L)'
;MRSPRAWSYVTFLASTVVLGACPSTPSATTDTDTDVGPTTGGQTQTMGSTGEECPIGDLGCACTQGGACNDDLSCSPEQKCVPGETTTTSESGPDETTESTTAEPVTTDSDASTTGPVTPCNPADGQPNVECMDIDAQQPFCSDAGVCGGCTVLPPDGCALVDPDKPICNPDDGQCVACTSDDQSLCTGATPACNPANNTCEGCFEHSHCPDTACDILKRECFPTDKVLYIRHGLEIDKKCTNKVGQGGYEEAPYCNANLAIDHAQSEGPTSGWTFKFLETDAATFHGDIHIPSVDVPEPISYAFVHVGSFPQQELGQKQHTRLESNGPVITVGANVVAYINNFSIYSISNQDDNAVGVGCLQNSSVFLDASYIRDTRGSGIRSIGCDVYLRRSSVYNSRTEGVELNCAEQHCELHMINSYISDNQHVQSDGGGGIFAENATLDIVFSGILGNNAEIDPNDMFARGDSIHCVGDTVDGQIRNSAIGRKPMGNAMSIKCAGGDLTIEHTLLDSDDFKTGNNKKAGEDVLGYFLTNQLSGARPINPEPPDGLPKDLEFAVWEKGDPQVDYDGQARKAKDKQIDFVGADVMGQ
;
A
#
# COMPACT_ATOMS: atom_id res chain seq x y z
N MET A 1 24.85 -26.43 35.84
CA MET A 1 23.96 -25.74 36.80
C MET A 1 23.91 -24.27 36.38
N ARG A 2 22.91 -23.89 35.58
CA ARG A 2 22.71 -22.51 35.11
C ARG A 2 21.56 -21.88 35.89
N SER A 3 21.77 -20.63 36.29
CA SER A 3 20.83 -19.76 37.00
C SER A 3 19.59 -19.46 36.16
N PRO A 4 18.38 -19.39 36.73
CA PRO A 4 17.23 -18.81 36.03
C PRO A 4 17.50 -17.32 35.82
N ARG A 5 17.41 -16.84 34.58
CA ARG A 5 17.42 -15.41 34.27
C ARG A 5 16.01 -14.89 34.53
N ALA A 6 15.81 -14.23 35.66
CA ALA A 6 14.72 -13.30 35.84
C ALA A 6 14.97 -12.13 34.89
N TRP A 7 14.09 -11.94 33.91
CA TRP A 7 14.03 -10.72 33.11
C TRP A 7 13.66 -9.58 34.07
N SER A 8 14.65 -8.74 34.42
CA SER A 8 14.36 -7.48 35.11
C SER A 8 13.90 -6.48 34.06
N TYR A 9 12.59 -6.23 34.04
CA TYR A 9 12.00 -5.04 33.44
C TYR A 9 12.75 -3.80 33.95
N VAL A 10 13.48 -3.13 33.06
CA VAL A 10 13.91 -1.75 33.31
C VAL A 10 12.68 -0.88 33.07
N THR A 11 11.87 -0.73 34.11
CA THR A 11 10.85 0.31 34.19
C THR A 11 11.51 1.66 33.88
N PHE A 12 11.08 2.32 32.81
CA PHE A 12 11.33 3.75 32.58
C PHE A 12 10.60 4.53 33.68
N LEU A 13 11.27 4.76 34.81
CA LEU A 13 10.76 5.63 35.86
C LEU A 13 10.79 7.08 35.37
N ALA A 14 9.60 7.65 35.20
CA ALA A 14 9.36 9.07 35.02
C ALA A 14 10.19 9.88 36.01
N SER A 15 11.01 10.78 35.49
CA SER A 15 11.79 11.72 36.28
C SER A 15 10.84 12.64 37.06
N THR A 16 11.06 12.66 38.36
CA THR A 16 10.36 13.47 39.34
C THR A 16 10.60 14.95 39.06
N VAL A 17 9.52 15.72 38.92
CA VAL A 17 9.54 17.19 38.89
C VAL A 17 10.08 17.71 40.22
N VAL A 18 11.34 18.17 40.22
CA VAL A 18 11.89 18.99 41.30
C VAL A 18 11.56 20.44 41.00
N LEU A 19 10.64 21.01 41.78
CA LEU A 19 10.38 22.45 41.87
C LEU A 19 11.63 23.15 42.41
N GLY A 20 12.49 23.63 41.50
CA GLY A 20 13.65 24.47 41.78
C GLY A 20 13.32 25.95 41.60
N ALA A 21 13.44 26.71 42.69
CA ALA A 21 13.25 28.16 42.74
C ALA A 21 14.22 28.94 41.83
N CYS A 22 13.72 30.02 41.22
CA CYS A 22 14.51 30.99 40.45
C CYS A 22 15.61 31.66 41.28
N PRO A 23 16.78 31.94 40.65
CA PRO A 23 17.46 33.20 40.91
C PRO A 23 17.80 33.98 39.62
N SER A 24 17.38 35.25 39.65
CA SER A 24 18.02 36.46 39.13
C SER A 24 19.00 36.41 37.94
N THR A 25 18.61 37.17 36.92
CA THR A 25 19.40 37.96 35.95
C THR A 25 20.89 38.19 36.23
N PRO A 26 21.70 38.17 35.16
CA PRO A 26 22.71 39.20 34.92
C PRO A 26 22.53 39.82 33.51
N SER A 27 22.33 41.13 33.44
CA SER A 27 23.35 42.16 33.15
C SER A 27 23.75 42.23 31.68
N ALA A 28 23.32 43.34 31.08
CA ALA A 28 23.77 43.86 29.81
C ALA A 28 25.27 44.18 29.84
N THR A 29 25.97 43.78 28.78
CA THR A 29 27.27 44.35 28.40
C THR A 29 27.10 45.03 27.05
N THR A 30 27.09 46.35 27.10
CA THR A 30 27.60 47.25 26.07
C THR A 30 29.00 46.85 25.66
N ASP A 31 29.26 46.74 24.36
CA ASP A 31 30.58 47.09 23.84
C ASP A 31 30.44 47.89 22.54
N THR A 32 31.13 49.02 22.57
CA THR A 32 31.21 50.06 21.56
C THR A 32 32.55 49.94 20.83
N ASP A 33 32.45 50.10 19.52
CA ASP A 33 33.27 51.02 18.71
C ASP A 33 34.44 50.53 17.87
N THR A 34 34.44 51.15 16.68
CA THR A 34 35.55 51.52 15.78
C THR A 34 36.30 50.46 14.97
N ASP A 35 36.75 50.71 13.74
CA ASP A 35 36.42 51.62 12.64
C ASP A 35 37.41 51.27 11.49
N VAL A 36 37.22 51.88 10.32
CA VAL A 36 38.20 52.08 9.21
C VAL A 36 38.33 50.99 8.11
N GLY A 37 37.57 51.21 7.03
CA GLY A 37 38.15 51.78 5.80
C GLY A 37 38.57 50.84 4.64
N PRO A 38 38.70 51.37 3.41
CA PRO A 38 38.07 50.78 2.23
C PRO A 38 39.06 50.31 1.14
N THR A 39 38.62 49.37 0.29
CA THR A 39 39.26 49.14 -1.01
C THR A 39 38.27 48.72 -2.09
N THR A 40 37.99 49.70 -2.94
CA THR A 40 37.84 49.70 -4.40
C THR A 40 38.16 48.38 -5.14
N GLY A 41 37.26 47.98 -6.04
CA GLY A 41 37.64 47.21 -7.24
C GLY A 41 36.56 46.29 -7.81
N GLY A 42 36.12 46.57 -9.04
CA GLY A 42 35.61 45.54 -9.95
C GLY A 42 34.12 45.57 -10.27
N GLN A 43 33.65 46.60 -10.97
CA GLN A 43 32.48 46.45 -11.83
C GLN A 43 32.89 45.65 -13.08
N THR A 44 32.36 44.44 -13.21
CA THR A 44 32.33 43.71 -14.49
C THR A 44 30.96 43.92 -15.08
N GLN A 45 30.92 44.58 -16.23
CA GLN A 45 29.75 44.77 -17.07
C GLN A 45 29.34 43.43 -17.65
N THR A 46 28.20 42.89 -17.22
CA THR A 46 27.51 41.82 -17.93
C THR A 46 26.77 42.45 -19.10
N MET A 47 27.21 42.12 -20.31
CA MET A 47 26.53 42.50 -21.55
C MET A 47 25.12 41.92 -21.54
N GLY A 48 24.13 42.80 -21.71
CA GLY A 48 22.75 42.40 -21.94
C GLY A 48 22.65 41.65 -23.27
N SER A 49 22.18 40.41 -23.21
CA SER A 49 21.31 39.90 -24.26
C SER A 49 19.89 40.25 -23.83
N THR A 50 19.24 41.13 -24.59
CA THR A 50 17.79 41.25 -24.60
C THR A 50 17.21 39.86 -24.88
N GLY A 51 16.81 39.14 -23.83
CA GLY A 51 15.90 38.03 -23.97
C GLY A 51 14.61 38.63 -24.50
N GLU A 52 14.37 38.47 -25.79
CA GLU A 52 13.06 38.77 -26.37
C GLU A 52 12.05 37.93 -25.60
N GLU A 53 11.17 38.60 -24.86
CA GLU A 53 10.04 37.97 -24.19
C GLU A 53 9.26 37.24 -25.27
N CYS A 54 9.30 35.90 -25.25
CA CYS A 54 8.57 35.03 -26.15
C CYS A 54 7.07 35.27 -25.90
N PRO A 55 6.33 35.95 -26.80
CA PRO A 55 4.95 36.30 -26.54
C PRO A 55 4.12 35.02 -26.40
N ILE A 56 3.31 34.91 -25.35
CA ILE A 56 2.44 33.75 -25.13
C ILE A 56 1.57 33.53 -26.37
N GLY A 57 1.59 32.31 -26.91
CA GLY A 57 0.89 31.94 -28.13
C GLY A 57 1.75 31.88 -29.39
N ASP A 58 2.97 32.42 -29.40
CA ASP A 58 3.87 32.37 -30.57
C ASP A 58 4.62 31.03 -30.69
N LEU A 59 5.11 30.72 -31.89
CA LEU A 59 5.83 29.48 -32.20
C LEU A 59 7.03 29.27 -31.26
N GLY A 60 7.01 28.17 -30.52
CA GLY A 60 8.03 27.83 -29.51
C GLY A 60 7.82 28.47 -28.13
N CYS A 61 6.81 29.33 -27.96
CA CYS A 61 6.45 29.95 -26.68
C CYS A 61 5.35 29.16 -25.95
N ALA A 62 5.10 29.54 -24.69
CA ALA A 62 4.05 28.94 -23.88
C ALA A 62 2.66 29.17 -24.48
N CYS A 63 1.78 28.17 -24.36
CA CYS A 63 0.38 28.31 -24.75
C CYS A 63 -0.37 29.29 -23.84
N THR A 64 -1.48 29.84 -24.34
CA THR A 64 -2.40 30.62 -23.49
C THR A 64 -3.02 29.76 -22.39
N GLN A 65 -3.56 30.37 -21.33
CA GLN A 65 -4.24 29.65 -20.24
C GLN A 65 -5.42 28.76 -20.71
N GLY A 66 -5.91 28.94 -21.94
CA GLY A 66 -6.92 28.09 -22.56
C GLY A 66 -6.36 26.98 -23.47
N GLY A 67 -5.05 26.73 -23.47
CA GLY A 67 -4.41 25.74 -24.34
C GLY A 67 -4.37 26.13 -25.82
N ALA A 68 -4.61 27.42 -26.15
CA ALA A 68 -4.59 27.93 -27.52
C ALA A 68 -3.26 28.62 -27.86
N CYS A 69 -2.93 28.62 -29.15
CA CYS A 69 -1.79 29.32 -29.75
C CYS A 69 -2.27 30.30 -30.83
N ASN A 70 -1.39 31.17 -31.30
CA ASN A 70 -1.68 32.08 -32.42
C ASN A 70 -1.91 31.29 -33.72
N ASP A 71 -2.59 31.90 -34.69
CA ASP A 71 -3.12 31.26 -35.90
C ASP A 71 -2.13 30.29 -36.57
N ASP A 72 -2.62 29.12 -36.98
CA ASP A 72 -1.89 28.01 -37.60
C ASP A 72 -0.92 27.22 -36.68
N LEU A 73 -0.97 27.45 -35.36
CA LEU A 73 -0.22 26.69 -34.36
C LEU A 73 -1.14 25.85 -33.46
N SER A 74 -0.65 24.71 -32.98
CA SER A 74 -1.29 23.84 -31.99
C SER A 74 -0.46 23.78 -30.71
N CYS A 75 -1.11 23.68 -29.56
CA CYS A 75 -0.43 23.53 -28.28
C CYS A 75 0.03 22.08 -28.10
N SER A 76 1.34 21.86 -27.98
CA SER A 76 1.90 20.54 -27.72
C SER A 76 1.60 20.07 -26.28
N PRO A 77 1.74 18.77 -25.98
CA PRO A 77 1.64 18.24 -24.61
C PRO A 77 2.63 18.89 -23.63
N GLU A 78 3.71 19.49 -24.14
CA GLU A 78 4.73 20.20 -23.37
C GLU A 78 4.38 21.69 -23.14
N GLN A 79 3.13 22.07 -23.41
CA GLN A 79 2.60 23.44 -23.33
C GLN A 79 3.36 24.47 -24.18
N LYS A 80 3.82 24.06 -25.36
CA LYS A 80 4.46 24.97 -26.34
C LYS A 80 3.72 24.97 -27.67
N CYS A 81 3.67 26.13 -28.31
CA CYS A 81 3.04 26.26 -29.62
C CYS A 81 3.93 25.68 -30.74
N VAL A 82 3.39 24.73 -31.50
CA VAL A 82 4.05 24.05 -32.63
C VAL A 82 3.19 24.19 -33.90
N PRO A 83 3.74 24.07 -35.12
CA PRO A 83 2.97 24.20 -36.35
C PRO A 83 1.82 23.18 -36.40
N GLY A 84 0.60 23.63 -36.72
CA GLY A 84 -0.55 22.75 -36.87
C GLY A 84 -0.38 21.81 -38.06
N GLU A 85 -0.53 20.51 -37.84
CA GLU A 85 -0.50 19.53 -38.93
C GLU A 85 -1.66 19.79 -39.89
N THR A 86 -1.34 20.16 -41.13
CA THR A 86 -2.35 20.34 -42.17
C THR A 86 -2.83 18.95 -42.59
N THR A 87 -3.97 18.51 -42.06
CA THR A 87 -4.65 17.28 -42.49
C THR A 87 -5.01 17.39 -43.96
N THR A 88 -4.20 16.78 -44.84
CA THR A 88 -4.57 16.54 -46.23
C THR A 88 -5.55 15.36 -46.29
N THR A 89 -6.82 15.66 -46.52
CA THR A 89 -7.86 14.69 -46.89
C THR A 89 -7.52 14.04 -48.23
N SER A 90 -7.22 12.73 -48.23
CA SER A 90 -7.07 11.93 -49.45
C SER A 90 -8.41 11.26 -49.79
N GLU A 91 -8.98 11.66 -50.94
CA GLU A 91 -10.16 11.07 -51.57
C GLU A 91 -9.90 9.63 -52.04
N SER A 92 -10.91 8.77 -51.86
CA SER A 92 -10.95 7.39 -52.34
C SER A 92 -11.41 7.30 -53.80
N GLY A 93 -10.81 6.38 -54.56
CA GLY A 93 -11.28 5.92 -55.87
C GLY A 93 -11.00 4.42 -56.05
N PRO A 94 -11.85 3.67 -56.78
CA PRO A 94 -11.98 2.22 -56.65
C PRO A 94 -11.16 1.46 -57.72
N ASP A 95 -10.83 0.20 -57.45
CA ASP A 95 -10.58 -0.76 -58.52
C ASP A 95 -10.97 -2.20 -58.15
N GLU A 96 -11.64 -2.84 -59.11
CA GLU A 96 -11.97 -4.26 -59.19
C GLU A 96 -10.66 -5.08 -59.27
N THR A 97 -10.55 -6.39 -58.98
CA THR A 97 -11.22 -7.50 -59.67
C THR A 97 -10.72 -8.86 -59.10
N THR A 98 -11.65 -9.82 -58.95
CA THR A 98 -11.58 -11.30 -59.22
C THR A 98 -10.72 -12.32 -58.45
N GLU A 99 -11.46 -13.33 -57.91
CA GLU A 99 -11.30 -14.80 -58.00
C GLU A 99 -10.13 -15.55 -57.31
N SER A 100 -10.43 -16.43 -56.34
CA SER A 100 -10.76 -17.85 -56.60
C SER A 100 -10.94 -18.68 -55.31
N THR A 101 -11.85 -19.65 -55.42
CA THR A 101 -12.39 -20.67 -54.50
C THR A 101 -11.38 -21.64 -53.86
N THR A 102 -11.71 -22.18 -52.68
CA THR A 102 -11.76 -23.64 -52.35
C THR A 102 -12.53 -23.90 -51.04
N ALA A 103 -13.52 -24.79 -51.08
CA ALA A 103 -14.33 -25.33 -49.97
C ALA A 103 -13.64 -26.55 -49.32
N GLU A 104 -13.75 -26.81 -48.01
CA GLU A 104 -14.68 -27.71 -47.28
C GLU A 104 -14.04 -28.06 -45.89
N PRO A 105 -14.65 -28.79 -44.93
CA PRO A 105 -16.04 -28.80 -44.45
C PRO A 105 -16.19 -28.73 -42.89
N VAL A 106 -17.37 -28.26 -42.48
CA VAL A 106 -18.24 -28.65 -41.34
C VAL A 106 -17.65 -29.46 -40.16
N THR A 107 -17.78 -28.89 -38.95
CA THR A 107 -18.19 -29.62 -37.72
C THR A 107 -19.25 -28.80 -36.97
N THR A 108 -20.42 -29.39 -36.83
CA THR A 108 -21.58 -28.90 -36.05
C THR A 108 -21.59 -29.58 -34.69
N ASP A 109 -21.46 -28.80 -33.61
CA ASP A 109 -21.97 -29.18 -32.29
C ASP A 109 -23.15 -28.26 -31.97
N SER A 110 -24.26 -28.89 -31.61
CA SER A 110 -25.59 -28.29 -31.44
C SER A 110 -25.93 -28.25 -29.96
N ASP A 111 -25.75 -27.10 -29.31
CA ASP A 111 -26.44 -26.79 -28.06
C ASP A 111 -27.78 -26.11 -28.41
N ALA A 112 -28.83 -26.92 -28.38
CA ALA A 112 -30.20 -26.48 -28.58
C ALA A 112 -30.70 -25.74 -27.32
N SER A 113 -30.52 -24.42 -27.29
CA SER A 113 -31.26 -23.53 -26.39
C SER A 113 -32.71 -23.44 -26.83
N THR A 114 -33.62 -23.79 -25.93
CA THR A 114 -35.07 -23.77 -26.17
C THR A 114 -35.60 -22.34 -26.14
N THR A 115 -36.03 -21.83 -27.29
CA THR A 115 -36.81 -20.59 -27.42
C THR A 115 -38.22 -20.79 -26.88
N GLY A 116 -38.38 -20.58 -25.57
CA GLY A 116 -39.70 -20.28 -25.01
C GLY A 116 -40.27 -19.01 -25.64
N PRO A 117 -41.60 -18.82 -25.63
CA PRO A 117 -42.21 -17.58 -26.12
C PRO A 117 -41.65 -16.39 -25.34
N VAL A 118 -40.97 -15.49 -26.06
CA VAL A 118 -40.55 -14.19 -25.53
C VAL A 118 -41.83 -13.51 -25.07
N THR A 119 -41.97 -13.26 -23.77
CA THR A 119 -43.08 -12.46 -23.26
C THR A 119 -42.74 -11.03 -23.64
N PRO A 120 -43.48 -10.40 -24.57
CA PRO A 120 -43.17 -9.05 -24.99
C PRO A 120 -43.38 -8.13 -23.80
N CYS A 121 -42.30 -7.51 -23.32
CA CYS A 121 -42.39 -6.43 -22.35
C CYS A 121 -42.67 -5.12 -23.10
N ASN A 122 -43.39 -4.20 -22.46
CA ASN A 122 -43.56 -2.86 -23.01
C ASN A 122 -42.37 -1.98 -22.55
N PRO A 123 -41.57 -1.38 -23.45
CA PRO A 123 -40.50 -0.48 -23.05
C PRO A 123 -41.09 0.66 -22.22
N ALA A 124 -40.77 0.67 -20.94
CA ALA A 124 -41.04 1.77 -20.03
C ALA A 124 -39.84 2.71 -20.14
N ASP A 125 -40.08 4.00 -20.36
CA ASP A 125 -39.12 5.10 -20.65
C ASP A 125 -37.87 5.11 -19.73
N GLY A 126 -36.97 4.13 -19.87
CA GLY A 126 -35.85 3.91 -18.94
C GLY A 126 -36.30 3.70 -17.50
N GLN A 127 -37.34 2.92 -17.22
CA GLN A 127 -37.71 2.56 -15.84
C GLN A 127 -37.74 1.04 -15.68
N PRO A 128 -37.49 0.50 -14.46
CA PRO A 128 -37.65 -0.93 -14.20
C PRO A 128 -39.03 -1.41 -14.64
N ASN A 129 -39.07 -2.39 -15.54
CA ASN A 129 -40.28 -2.99 -16.05
C ASN A 129 -40.70 -4.14 -15.12
N VAL A 130 -41.88 -4.02 -14.52
CA VAL A 130 -42.41 -5.01 -13.57
C VAL A 130 -42.57 -6.39 -14.20
N GLU A 131 -42.96 -6.48 -15.48
CA GLU A 131 -43.07 -7.76 -16.19
C GLU A 131 -41.70 -8.42 -16.34
N CYS A 132 -40.65 -7.63 -16.58
CA CYS A 132 -39.28 -8.14 -16.63
C CYS A 132 -38.77 -8.57 -15.25
N MET A 133 -39.04 -7.79 -14.20
CA MET A 133 -38.67 -8.15 -12.83
C MET A 133 -39.38 -9.42 -12.32
N ASP A 134 -40.63 -9.63 -12.74
CA ASP A 134 -41.40 -10.84 -12.43
C ASP A 134 -40.84 -12.09 -13.14
N ILE A 135 -40.19 -11.91 -14.30
CA ILE A 135 -39.49 -12.98 -15.04
C ILE A 135 -38.12 -13.24 -14.44
N ASP A 136 -37.31 -12.19 -14.28
CA ASP A 136 -35.97 -12.24 -13.71
C ASP A 136 -35.61 -10.89 -13.08
N ALA A 137 -35.42 -10.90 -11.75
CA ALA A 137 -35.05 -9.71 -10.99
C ALA A 137 -33.67 -9.14 -11.39
N GLN A 138 -32.78 -9.93 -12.02
CA GLN A 138 -31.50 -9.46 -12.53
C GLN A 138 -31.60 -8.76 -13.89
N GLN A 139 -32.75 -8.85 -14.56
CA GLN A 139 -33.00 -8.25 -15.86
C GLN A 139 -34.20 -7.29 -15.80
N PRO A 140 -34.13 -6.22 -15.00
CA PRO A 140 -35.31 -5.41 -14.72
C PRO A 140 -35.70 -4.48 -15.88
N PHE A 141 -34.92 -4.39 -16.96
CA PHE A 141 -35.13 -3.41 -18.02
C PHE A 141 -35.71 -4.06 -19.29
N CYS A 142 -36.53 -3.31 -20.03
CA CYS A 142 -37.11 -3.75 -21.29
C CYS A 142 -36.49 -2.95 -22.44
N SER A 143 -35.86 -3.64 -23.39
CA SER A 143 -35.34 -3.02 -24.62
C SER A 143 -36.46 -2.54 -25.54
N ASP A 144 -36.13 -1.65 -26.49
CA ASP A 144 -37.06 -1.21 -27.55
C ASP A 144 -37.60 -2.37 -28.40
N ALA A 145 -36.89 -3.50 -28.44
CA ALA A 145 -37.32 -4.72 -29.12
C ALA A 145 -38.34 -5.54 -28.32
N GLY A 146 -38.74 -5.09 -27.12
CA GLY A 146 -39.64 -5.81 -26.22
C GLY A 146 -38.99 -7.03 -25.56
N VAL A 147 -37.67 -7.03 -25.43
CA VAL A 147 -36.87 -8.08 -24.79
C VAL A 147 -36.36 -7.59 -23.43
N CYS A 148 -36.65 -8.34 -22.37
CA CYS A 148 -36.10 -8.09 -21.04
C CYS A 148 -34.59 -8.33 -21.00
N GLY A 149 -33.86 -7.49 -20.27
CA GLY A 149 -32.42 -7.59 -20.07
C GLY A 149 -31.95 -6.71 -18.92
N GLY A 150 -30.65 -6.80 -18.62
CA GLY A 150 -29.99 -5.88 -17.68
C GLY A 150 -29.85 -4.48 -18.25
N CYS A 151 -29.17 -3.59 -17.52
CA CYS A 151 -28.97 -2.19 -17.90
C CYS A 151 -28.26 -2.02 -19.25
N THR A 152 -27.61 -3.06 -19.76
CA THR A 152 -26.94 -3.07 -21.08
C THR A 152 -27.91 -2.95 -22.25
N VAL A 153 -29.21 -3.17 -22.02
CA VAL A 153 -30.25 -2.95 -23.05
C VAL A 153 -30.74 -1.51 -23.11
N LEU A 154 -30.37 -0.68 -22.13
CA LEU A 154 -30.65 0.74 -22.11
C LEU A 154 -29.69 1.48 -23.06
N PRO A 155 -30.05 2.69 -23.53
CA PRO A 155 -29.09 3.56 -24.21
C PRO A 155 -27.90 3.90 -23.28
N PRO A 156 -26.76 4.41 -23.81
CA PRO A 156 -25.56 4.68 -23.01
C PRO A 156 -25.77 5.60 -21.79
N ASP A 157 -26.76 6.48 -21.83
CA ASP A 157 -27.19 7.38 -20.74
C ASP A 157 -28.41 6.87 -19.97
N GLY A 158 -28.89 5.67 -20.29
CA GLY A 158 -30.16 5.16 -19.81
C GLY A 158 -30.20 4.96 -18.30
N CYS A 159 -29.11 4.50 -17.67
CA CYS A 159 -29.06 4.41 -16.21
C CYS A 159 -29.16 5.78 -15.53
N ALA A 160 -28.54 6.81 -16.10
CA ALA A 160 -28.63 8.17 -15.57
C ALA A 160 -30.05 8.76 -15.68
N LEU A 161 -30.81 8.33 -16.69
CA LEU A 161 -32.22 8.68 -16.85
C LEU A 161 -33.13 7.90 -15.89
N VAL A 162 -32.79 6.63 -15.61
CA VAL A 162 -33.52 5.78 -14.65
C VAL A 162 -33.38 6.35 -13.23
N ASP A 163 -32.14 6.54 -12.81
CA ASP A 163 -31.74 6.95 -11.47
C ASP A 163 -30.47 7.82 -11.57
N PRO A 164 -30.60 9.15 -11.44
CA PRO A 164 -29.45 10.07 -11.50
C PRO A 164 -28.36 9.78 -10.47
N ASP A 165 -28.68 9.09 -9.36
CA ASP A 165 -27.71 8.71 -8.34
C ASP A 165 -27.00 7.37 -8.68
N LYS A 166 -27.45 6.67 -9.73
CA LYS A 166 -26.90 5.40 -10.22
C LYS A 166 -26.75 5.36 -11.73
N PRO A 167 -25.95 6.28 -12.33
CA PRO A 167 -25.93 6.45 -13.77
C PRO A 167 -25.07 5.42 -14.51
N ILE A 168 -24.34 4.55 -13.81
CA ILE A 168 -23.42 3.58 -14.42
C ILE A 168 -24.12 2.22 -14.56
N CYS A 169 -24.05 1.62 -15.74
CA CYS A 169 -24.50 0.25 -15.95
C CYS A 169 -23.40 -0.74 -15.54
N ASN A 170 -23.65 -1.57 -14.53
CA ASN A 170 -22.76 -2.69 -14.22
C ASN A 170 -23.10 -3.89 -15.14
N PRO A 171 -22.20 -4.27 -16.07
CA PRO A 171 -22.47 -5.37 -16.99
C PRO A 171 -22.52 -6.74 -16.29
N ASP A 172 -21.91 -6.89 -15.12
CA ASP A 172 -21.79 -8.18 -14.42
C ASP A 172 -23.09 -8.64 -13.76
N ASP A 173 -23.88 -7.70 -13.23
CA ASP A 173 -25.17 -7.98 -12.57
C ASP A 173 -26.37 -7.39 -13.33
N GLY A 174 -26.12 -6.64 -14.40
CA GLY A 174 -27.15 -6.00 -15.22
C GLY A 174 -27.89 -4.87 -14.51
N GLN A 175 -27.34 -4.29 -13.44
CA GLN A 175 -27.99 -3.23 -12.65
C GLN A 175 -27.40 -1.85 -12.95
N CYS A 176 -28.24 -0.82 -12.78
CA CYS A 176 -27.76 0.55 -12.68
C CYS A 176 -27.21 0.79 -11.27
N VAL A 177 -25.96 1.24 -11.18
CA VAL A 177 -25.18 1.39 -9.95
C VAL A 177 -24.53 2.77 -9.85
N ALA A 178 -24.11 3.14 -8.63
CA ALA A 178 -23.46 4.43 -8.40
C ALA A 178 -22.02 4.46 -8.93
N CYS A 179 -21.35 3.30 -8.93
CA CYS A 179 -19.97 3.14 -9.37
C CYS A 179 -19.68 1.67 -9.67
N THR A 180 -18.60 1.42 -10.39
CA THR A 180 -17.99 0.09 -10.56
C THR A 180 -16.50 0.17 -10.22
N SER A 181 -15.81 -0.97 -10.19
CA SER A 181 -14.34 -0.98 -10.07
C SER A 181 -13.66 -0.21 -11.21
N ASP A 182 -14.28 -0.20 -12.38
CA ASP A 182 -13.73 0.39 -13.60
C ASP A 182 -14.13 1.87 -13.76
N ASP A 183 -15.27 2.27 -13.17
CA ASP A 183 -15.76 3.64 -13.18
C ASP A 183 -16.17 4.10 -11.77
N GLN A 184 -15.24 4.78 -11.12
CA GLN A 184 -15.42 5.44 -9.83
C GLN A 184 -15.52 6.97 -9.96
N SER A 185 -15.72 7.50 -11.18
CA SER A 185 -15.67 8.95 -11.46
C SER A 185 -16.70 9.77 -10.67
N LEU A 186 -17.77 9.12 -10.20
CA LEU A 186 -18.83 9.71 -9.41
C LEU A 186 -18.57 9.67 -7.90
N CYS A 187 -17.65 8.82 -7.46
CA CYS A 187 -17.24 8.75 -6.06
C CYS A 187 -16.28 9.91 -5.78
N THR A 188 -16.82 10.98 -5.23
CA THR A 188 -16.09 12.22 -4.95
C THR A 188 -16.36 12.73 -3.54
N GLY A 189 -15.57 13.71 -3.09
CA GLY A 189 -15.78 14.35 -1.80
C GLY A 189 -15.62 13.38 -0.63
N ALA A 190 -16.68 13.24 0.19
CA ALA A 190 -16.66 12.40 1.40
C ALA A 190 -16.74 10.90 1.11
N THR A 191 -17.17 10.49 -0.08
CA THR A 191 -17.25 9.10 -0.51
C THR A 191 -16.41 8.88 -1.77
N PRO A 192 -15.06 8.96 -1.66
CA PRO A 192 -14.19 8.97 -2.82
C PRO A 192 -13.92 7.58 -3.42
N ALA A 193 -14.41 6.50 -2.79
CA ALA A 193 -14.08 5.14 -3.18
C ALA A 193 -15.33 4.36 -3.58
N CYS A 194 -15.23 3.53 -4.61
CA CYS A 194 -16.29 2.59 -4.96
C CYS A 194 -16.14 1.30 -4.15
N ASN A 195 -17.21 0.85 -3.51
CA ASN A 195 -17.25 -0.47 -2.90
C ASN A 195 -17.75 -1.50 -3.93
N PRO A 196 -16.88 -2.37 -4.48
CA PRO A 196 -17.29 -3.32 -5.52
C PRO A 196 -18.25 -4.40 -5.00
N ALA A 197 -18.36 -4.61 -3.68
CA ALA A 197 -19.24 -5.62 -3.11
C ALA A 197 -20.73 -5.23 -3.13
N ASN A 198 -21.02 -3.93 -3.28
CA ASN A 198 -22.39 -3.41 -3.35
C ASN A 198 -22.58 -2.29 -4.40
N ASN A 199 -21.52 -1.93 -5.13
CA ASN A 199 -21.49 -0.89 -6.16
C ASN A 199 -22.01 0.48 -5.68
N THR A 200 -21.64 0.83 -4.44
CA THR A 200 -21.95 2.14 -3.82
C THR A 200 -20.67 2.91 -3.52
N CYS A 201 -20.73 4.24 -3.64
CA CYS A 201 -19.65 5.09 -3.17
C CYS A 201 -19.62 5.11 -1.64
N GLU A 202 -18.46 4.84 -1.06
CA GLU A 202 -18.23 4.87 0.37
C GLU A 202 -16.99 5.68 0.72
N GLY A 203 -16.75 5.83 2.02
CA GLY A 203 -15.55 6.45 2.55
C GLY A 203 -14.26 5.77 2.07
N CYS A 204 -13.15 6.49 2.08
CA CYS A 204 -11.89 5.94 1.56
C CYS A 204 -11.47 4.67 2.31
N PHE A 205 -10.82 3.74 1.62
CA PHE A 205 -10.18 2.57 2.24
C PHE A 205 -8.72 2.37 1.78
N GLU A 206 -8.23 3.25 0.91
CA GLU A 206 -6.84 3.30 0.44
C GLU A 206 -6.41 4.75 0.29
N HIS A 207 -5.12 5.02 0.42
CA HIS A 207 -4.57 6.37 0.29
C HIS A 207 -4.74 6.96 -1.12
N SER A 208 -4.79 6.13 -2.16
CA SER A 208 -5.02 6.53 -3.56
C SER A 208 -6.38 7.21 -3.78
N HIS A 209 -7.39 6.93 -2.93
CA HIS A 209 -8.69 7.60 -2.98
C HIS A 209 -8.64 9.05 -2.47
N CYS A 210 -7.55 9.47 -1.84
CA CYS A 210 -7.38 10.80 -1.28
C CYS A 210 -6.13 11.48 -1.89
N PRO A 211 -6.10 11.81 -3.19
CA PRO A 211 -4.90 12.29 -3.89
C PRO A 211 -4.30 13.56 -3.29
N ASP A 212 -5.15 14.43 -2.75
CA ASP A 212 -4.72 15.67 -2.10
C ASP A 212 -4.15 15.43 -0.70
N THR A 213 -4.51 14.31 -0.05
CA THR A 213 -4.11 13.97 1.33
C THR A 213 -3.78 12.48 1.45
N ALA A 214 -4.43 11.79 2.37
CA ALA A 214 -4.31 10.37 2.66
C ALA A 214 -5.62 9.90 3.29
N CYS A 215 -5.89 8.60 3.26
CA CYS A 215 -7.04 8.01 3.94
C CYS A 215 -6.75 7.72 5.43
N ASP A 216 -7.66 8.11 6.33
CA ASP A 216 -7.78 7.54 7.68
C ASP A 216 -8.60 6.26 7.55
N ILE A 217 -7.90 5.14 7.34
CA ILE A 217 -8.52 3.84 6.98
C ILE A 217 -9.49 3.37 8.07
N LEU A 218 -9.19 3.67 9.34
CA LEU A 218 -10.04 3.29 10.46
C LEU A 218 -11.34 4.09 10.48
N LYS A 219 -11.29 5.37 10.12
CA LYS A 219 -12.48 6.24 10.04
C LYS A 219 -13.19 6.21 8.70
N ARG A 220 -12.56 5.65 7.66
CA ARG A 220 -13.01 5.68 6.27
C ARG A 220 -13.17 7.12 5.74
N GLU A 221 -12.29 8.04 6.13
CA GLU A 221 -12.38 9.46 5.74
C GLU A 221 -11.02 9.98 5.25
N CYS A 222 -11.01 10.87 4.26
CA CYS A 222 -9.77 11.54 3.85
C CYS A 222 -9.31 12.53 4.92
N PHE A 223 -8.00 12.61 5.13
CA PHE A 223 -7.37 13.60 5.99
C PHE A 223 -7.70 15.03 5.51
N PRO A 224 -7.77 16.03 6.41
CA PRO A 224 -7.99 17.43 6.05
C PRO A 224 -6.91 18.00 5.12
N THR A 225 -7.33 18.76 4.10
CA THR A 225 -6.43 19.36 3.10
C THR A 225 -5.62 20.55 3.63
N ASP A 226 -6.02 21.13 4.75
CA ASP A 226 -5.30 22.20 5.45
C ASP A 226 -4.18 21.69 6.38
N LYS A 227 -4.06 20.36 6.53
CA LYS A 227 -3.04 19.69 7.37
C LYS A 227 -2.08 18.83 6.54
N VAL A 228 -1.56 19.39 5.46
CA VAL A 228 -0.59 18.74 4.58
C VAL A 228 0.76 19.40 4.73
N LEU A 229 1.79 18.60 5.03
CA LEU A 229 3.18 19.04 5.10
C LEU A 229 4.04 18.30 4.09
N TYR A 230 4.87 19.04 3.35
CA TYR A 230 5.75 18.50 2.33
C TYR A 230 7.17 18.33 2.88
N ILE A 231 7.79 17.21 2.55
CA ILE A 231 9.14 16.82 2.97
C ILE A 231 9.96 16.50 1.73
N ARG A 232 11.20 16.97 1.69
CA ARG A 232 12.16 16.62 0.64
C ARG A 232 13.55 16.54 1.25
N HIS A 233 14.25 15.45 0.99
CA HIS A 233 15.68 15.38 1.25
C HIS A 233 16.43 15.78 -0.02
N GLY A 234 17.35 16.75 0.08
CA GLY A 234 17.98 17.34 -1.11
C GLY A 234 19.45 17.71 -0.89
N LEU A 235 20.29 17.16 -1.76
CA LEU A 235 21.70 17.57 -1.98
C LEU A 235 21.86 18.43 -3.25
N GLU A 236 20.82 18.59 -4.07
CA GLU A 236 20.87 19.48 -5.22
C GLU A 236 20.96 20.92 -4.73
N ILE A 237 22.06 21.60 -5.09
CA ILE A 237 22.37 23.01 -4.74
C ILE A 237 21.18 23.95 -4.99
N ASP A 238 20.29 23.58 -5.91
CA ASP A 238 19.17 24.39 -6.38
C ASP A 238 17.80 24.02 -5.76
N LYS A 239 17.65 22.88 -5.07
CA LYS A 239 16.39 22.49 -4.42
C LYS A 239 16.40 22.84 -2.94
N LYS A 240 15.86 24.02 -2.61
CA LYS A 240 15.78 24.52 -1.24
C LYS A 240 14.70 23.77 -0.45
N CYS A 241 15.09 23.20 0.67
CA CYS A 241 14.20 22.80 1.76
C CYS A 241 14.47 23.71 2.98
N THR A 242 13.56 23.74 3.95
CA THR A 242 13.72 24.51 5.18
C THR A 242 14.04 23.62 6.39
N ASN A 243 14.91 24.13 7.26
CA ASN A 243 15.20 23.55 8.58
C ASN A 243 14.49 24.33 9.72
N LYS A 244 13.62 25.27 9.38
CA LYS A 244 12.96 26.15 10.35
C LYS A 244 11.50 25.74 10.48
N VAL A 245 11.17 25.11 11.61
CA VAL A 245 9.79 24.76 11.99
C VAL A 245 8.90 26.01 11.92
N GLY A 246 7.74 25.89 11.26
CA GLY A 246 6.78 26.98 11.04
C GLY A 246 7.17 27.97 9.93
N GLN A 247 8.30 27.77 9.23
CA GLN A 247 8.73 28.60 8.09
C GLN A 247 8.92 27.72 6.83
N GLY A 248 7.88 26.96 6.49
CA GLY A 248 7.81 26.09 5.31
C GLY A 248 6.78 24.99 5.49
N GLY A 249 7.03 23.83 4.87
CA GLY A 249 6.12 22.69 4.89
C GLY A 249 5.08 22.70 3.77
N TYR A 250 5.18 23.62 2.83
CA TYR A 250 4.43 23.60 1.57
C TYR A 250 5.34 23.14 0.42
N GLU A 251 4.75 22.83 -0.74
CA GLU A 251 5.45 22.14 -1.83
C GLU A 251 6.70 22.89 -2.35
N GLU A 252 6.65 24.22 -2.44
CA GLU A 252 7.77 25.05 -2.90
C GLU A 252 8.83 25.31 -1.83
N ALA A 253 8.52 25.07 -0.54
CA ALA A 253 9.48 25.15 0.57
C ALA A 253 9.28 23.98 1.56
N PRO A 254 9.56 22.74 1.13
CA PRO A 254 9.35 21.56 1.94
C PRO A 254 10.32 21.52 3.13
N TYR A 255 10.00 20.74 4.16
CA TYR A 255 10.94 20.46 5.24
C TYR A 255 12.07 19.54 4.77
N CYS A 256 13.29 19.77 5.27
CA CYS A 256 14.45 18.96 4.91
C CYS A 256 14.45 17.54 5.50
N ASN A 257 13.67 17.31 6.56
CA ASN A 257 13.49 15.98 7.15
C ASN A 257 12.06 15.83 7.71
N ALA A 258 11.67 14.60 7.99
CA ALA A 258 10.34 14.29 8.51
C ALA A 258 10.14 14.78 9.94
N ASN A 259 11.16 14.70 10.80
CA ASN A 259 11.04 15.07 12.22
C ASN A 259 10.72 16.56 12.40
N LEU A 260 11.24 17.46 11.55
CA LEU A 260 10.88 18.88 11.54
C LEU A 260 9.41 19.11 11.14
N ALA A 261 8.88 18.31 10.22
CA ALA A 261 7.47 18.37 9.85
C ALA A 261 6.59 17.86 11.01
N ILE A 262 7.01 16.81 11.70
CA ILE A 262 6.34 16.29 12.89
C ILE A 262 6.35 17.33 14.02
N ASP A 263 7.48 18.01 14.25
CA ASP A 263 7.59 19.11 15.22
C ASP A 263 6.62 20.27 14.85
N HIS A 264 6.44 20.55 13.56
CA HIS A 264 5.46 21.54 13.10
C HIS A 264 4.04 21.12 13.45
N ALA A 265 3.62 19.91 13.10
CA ALA A 265 2.30 19.39 13.42
C ALA A 265 2.01 19.42 14.94
N GLN A 266 3.01 19.09 15.76
CA GLN A 266 2.90 19.12 17.22
C GLN A 266 2.85 20.52 17.82
N SER A 267 3.41 21.52 17.15
CA SER A 267 3.35 22.91 17.62
C SER A 267 1.93 23.48 17.63
N GLU A 268 1.02 22.90 16.84
CA GLU A 268 -0.42 23.19 16.86
C GLU A 268 -1.20 22.40 17.92
N GLY A 269 -0.51 21.50 18.63
CA GLY A 269 -1.07 20.56 19.60
C GLY A 269 -1.16 19.13 19.04
N PRO A 270 -1.29 18.12 19.93
CA PRO A 270 -1.43 16.72 19.53
C PRO A 270 -2.80 16.50 18.87
N THR A 271 -2.88 16.76 17.57
CA THR A 271 -4.12 16.68 16.79
C THR A 271 -3.97 15.66 15.67
N SER A 272 -5.01 14.87 15.43
CA SER A 272 -5.07 13.98 14.27
C SER A 272 -5.20 14.75 12.97
N GLY A 273 -5.01 14.04 11.86
CA GLY A 273 -5.37 14.55 10.54
C GLY A 273 -4.20 15.18 9.79
N TRP A 274 -2.95 14.92 10.17
CA TRP A 274 -1.78 15.38 9.41
C TRP A 274 -1.32 14.39 8.34
N THR A 275 -1.14 14.90 7.12
CA THR A 275 -0.51 14.18 6.01
C THR A 275 0.89 14.72 5.73
N PHE A 276 1.88 13.84 5.76
CA PHE A 276 3.29 14.10 5.48
C PHE A 276 3.63 13.57 4.08
N LYS A 277 3.70 14.46 3.10
CA LYS A 277 3.98 14.18 1.69
C LYS A 277 5.48 14.20 1.41
N PHE A 278 6.08 13.05 1.12
CA PHE A 278 7.49 12.94 0.76
C PHE A 278 7.64 13.12 -0.74
N LEU A 279 8.18 14.27 -1.14
CA LEU A 279 8.48 14.57 -2.54
C LEU A 279 9.61 13.68 -3.03
N GLU A 280 9.56 13.33 -4.31
CA GLU A 280 10.60 12.57 -4.99
C GLU A 280 11.99 13.16 -4.71
N THR A 281 12.88 12.31 -4.21
CA THR A 281 14.30 12.59 -4.03
C THR A 281 15.08 11.84 -5.10
N ASP A 282 16.37 12.14 -5.25
CA ASP A 282 17.18 11.27 -6.10
C ASP A 282 17.12 9.83 -5.57
N ALA A 283 17.16 8.85 -6.47
CA ALA A 283 17.04 7.44 -6.09
C ALA A 283 18.18 6.96 -5.17
N ALA A 284 19.25 7.74 -5.00
CA ALA A 284 20.43 7.40 -4.23
C ALA A 284 20.41 7.95 -2.79
N THR A 285 19.45 8.82 -2.46
CA THR A 285 19.34 9.44 -1.15
C THR A 285 18.40 8.65 -0.26
N PHE A 286 18.82 8.53 0.99
CA PHE A 286 17.99 8.02 2.07
C PHE A 286 17.62 9.18 2.97
N HIS A 287 16.37 9.21 3.41
CA HIS A 287 15.98 9.99 4.57
C HIS A 287 16.50 9.29 5.84
N GLY A 288 16.68 10.08 6.90
CA GLY A 288 16.98 9.54 8.22
C GLY A 288 15.77 8.86 8.87
N ASP A 289 15.88 8.65 10.17
CA ASP A 289 14.82 8.08 10.99
C ASP A 289 13.61 9.01 11.15
N ILE A 290 12.45 8.41 11.37
CA ILE A 290 11.19 9.09 11.67
C ILE A 290 10.82 8.77 13.13
N HIS A 291 10.73 9.81 13.96
CA HIS A 291 10.33 9.69 15.36
C HIS A 291 8.98 10.35 15.60
N ILE A 292 7.95 9.54 15.81
CA ILE A 292 6.62 10.00 16.20
C ILE A 292 6.52 9.82 17.72
N PRO A 293 6.53 10.91 18.51
CA PRO A 293 6.53 10.80 19.96
C PRO A 293 5.17 10.33 20.48
N SER A 294 5.20 9.78 21.69
CA SER A 294 3.98 9.40 22.41
C SER A 294 3.18 10.65 22.77
N VAL A 295 1.85 10.54 22.77
CA VAL A 295 0.95 11.63 23.15
C VAL A 295 0.06 11.22 24.31
N ASP A 296 -0.13 12.11 25.27
CA ASP A 296 -1.01 11.86 26.43
C ASP A 296 -2.40 12.43 26.15
N VAL A 297 -3.19 11.67 25.40
CA VAL A 297 -4.54 12.02 24.95
C VAL A 297 -5.48 10.83 25.16
N PRO A 298 -6.78 11.08 25.40
CA PRO A 298 -7.74 10.00 25.65
C PRO A 298 -8.02 9.13 24.42
N GLU A 299 -7.84 9.66 23.22
CA GLU A 299 -8.01 8.96 21.96
C GLU A 299 -6.73 9.07 21.12
N PRO A 300 -6.27 7.98 20.48
CA PRO A 300 -5.08 8.02 19.63
C PRO A 300 -5.17 9.07 18.52
N ILE A 301 -4.03 9.69 18.19
CA ILE A 301 -3.96 10.62 17.05
C ILE A 301 -3.46 9.96 15.79
N SER A 302 -4.02 10.33 14.64
CA SER A 302 -3.68 9.74 13.34
C SER A 302 -2.73 10.62 12.53
N TYR A 303 -1.64 10.04 12.02
CA TYR A 303 -0.70 10.63 11.06
C TYR A 303 -0.55 9.74 9.84
N ALA A 304 -0.46 10.34 8.65
CA ALA A 304 -0.20 9.63 7.40
C ALA A 304 1.10 10.10 6.75
N PHE A 305 1.97 9.16 6.39
CA PHE A 305 3.23 9.38 5.69
C PHE A 305 3.09 8.75 4.30
N VAL A 306 3.12 9.59 3.27
CA VAL A 306 2.85 9.15 1.89
C VAL A 306 3.96 9.61 0.96
N HIS A 307 4.40 8.71 0.07
CA HIS A 307 5.28 9.08 -1.02
C HIS A 307 4.52 9.84 -2.12
N VAL A 308 5.11 10.91 -2.65
CA VAL A 308 4.60 11.66 -3.80
C VAL A 308 5.41 11.32 -5.03
N GLY A 309 4.77 10.63 -5.96
CA GLY A 309 5.33 10.27 -7.26
C GLY A 309 4.44 9.22 -7.93
N SER A 310 4.24 9.36 -9.24
CA SER A 310 3.60 8.32 -10.05
C SER A 310 4.69 7.52 -10.73
N PHE A 311 4.89 6.28 -10.30
CA PHE A 311 5.75 5.35 -11.01
C PHE A 311 4.88 4.33 -11.71
N PRO A 312 5.15 4.01 -12.99
CA PRO A 312 4.53 2.87 -13.63
C PRO A 312 4.78 1.63 -12.76
N GLN A 313 3.74 0.89 -12.37
CA GLN A 313 3.86 -0.31 -11.53
C GLN A 313 4.91 -1.29 -12.07
N GLN A 314 5.09 -1.35 -13.39
CA GLN A 314 6.05 -2.23 -14.07
C GLN A 314 7.52 -1.91 -13.73
N GLU A 315 7.82 -0.70 -13.28
CA GLU A 315 9.13 -0.34 -12.73
C GLU A 315 9.14 -0.54 -11.22
N LEU A 316 8.90 -1.76 -10.72
CA LEU A 316 9.11 -2.22 -9.31
C LEU A 316 10.58 -2.05 -8.85
N GLY A 317 11.21 -0.93 -9.17
CA GLY A 317 12.56 -0.55 -8.83
C GLY A 317 12.58 0.33 -7.60
N GLN A 318 13.79 0.57 -7.10
CA GLN A 318 14.06 1.38 -5.90
C GLN A 318 13.48 2.80 -5.93
N LYS A 319 13.07 3.29 -7.10
CA LYS A 319 12.56 4.65 -7.29
C LYS A 319 11.12 4.83 -6.83
N GLN A 320 10.32 3.76 -6.75
CA GLN A 320 8.91 3.88 -6.43
C GLN A 320 8.64 4.31 -4.98
N HIS A 321 9.65 4.24 -4.11
CA HIS A 321 9.46 4.35 -2.67
C HIS A 321 10.32 5.44 -2.05
N THR A 322 9.80 6.09 -1.02
CA THR A 322 10.63 6.87 -0.10
C THR A 322 11.57 5.93 0.64
N ARG A 323 12.88 6.15 0.52
CA ARG A 323 13.90 5.31 1.15
C ARG A 323 14.31 5.88 2.50
N LEU A 324 14.23 5.08 3.56
CA LEU A 324 14.66 5.45 4.91
C LEU A 324 15.83 4.58 5.36
N GLU A 325 16.82 5.18 6.01
CA GLU A 325 17.96 4.45 6.57
C GLU A 325 18.35 5.00 7.95
N SER A 326 18.56 4.10 8.91
CA SER A 326 19.04 4.45 10.25
C SER A 326 19.95 3.37 10.84
N ASN A 327 20.75 3.75 11.83
CA ASN A 327 21.54 2.82 12.66
C ASN A 327 20.76 2.26 13.86
N GLY A 328 19.56 2.77 14.12
CA GLY A 328 18.65 2.29 15.17
C GLY A 328 17.29 1.91 14.58
N PRO A 329 16.20 2.06 15.35
CA PRO A 329 14.85 2.05 14.81
C PRO A 329 14.74 3.07 13.67
N VAL A 330 14.25 2.64 12.51
CA VAL A 330 14.11 3.54 11.35
C VAL A 330 12.85 4.38 11.49
N ILE A 331 11.76 3.75 11.93
CA ILE A 331 10.53 4.46 12.32
C ILE A 331 10.19 4.08 13.75
N THR A 332 9.89 5.07 14.59
CA THR A 332 9.35 4.87 15.94
C THR A 332 7.96 5.47 16.03
N VAL A 333 6.97 4.65 16.35
CA VAL A 333 5.59 5.05 16.63
C VAL A 333 5.37 5.05 18.13
N GLY A 334 5.18 6.25 18.69
CA GLY A 334 4.91 6.45 20.11
C GLY A 334 3.54 5.92 20.54
N ALA A 335 3.33 5.83 21.85
CA ALA A 335 2.04 5.40 22.40
C ALA A 335 0.92 6.40 22.06
N ASN A 336 -0.31 5.88 21.91
CA ASN A 336 -1.52 6.65 21.55
C ASN A 336 -1.43 7.32 20.17
N VAL A 337 -0.82 6.65 19.19
CA VAL A 337 -0.68 7.14 17.81
C VAL A 337 -1.14 6.08 16.81
N VAL A 338 -1.81 6.49 15.74
CA VAL A 338 -2.04 5.67 14.56
C VAL A 338 -1.18 6.22 13.42
N ALA A 339 -0.25 5.41 12.92
CA ALA A 339 0.66 5.79 11.83
C ALA A 339 0.33 5.02 10.55
N TYR A 340 -0.07 5.73 9.50
CA TYR A 340 -0.23 5.17 8.16
C TYR A 340 1.03 5.44 7.34
N ILE A 341 1.69 4.40 6.86
CA ILE A 341 2.95 4.47 6.12
C ILE A 341 2.71 3.83 4.76
N ASN A 342 2.71 4.66 3.71
CA ASN A 342 2.36 4.23 2.36
C ASN A 342 3.49 4.46 1.37
N ASN A 343 3.91 3.38 0.71
CA ASN A 343 4.90 3.37 -0.36
C ASN A 343 6.33 3.73 0.11
N PHE A 344 6.81 3.07 1.18
CA PHE A 344 8.13 3.27 1.77
C PHE A 344 9.04 2.05 1.62
N SER A 345 10.35 2.30 1.54
CA SER A 345 11.40 1.30 1.55
C SER A 345 12.33 1.55 2.75
N ILE A 346 12.27 0.67 3.74
CA ILE A 346 12.82 0.89 5.08
C ILE A 346 14.02 -0.02 5.31
N TYR A 347 15.16 0.57 5.66
CA TYR A 347 16.45 -0.11 5.85
C TYR A 347 17.04 0.20 7.21
N SER A 348 17.54 -0.82 7.93
CA SER A 348 18.34 -0.59 9.13
C SER A 348 19.75 -1.15 8.94
N ILE A 349 20.74 -0.26 8.84
CA ILE A 349 22.13 -0.61 8.47
C ILE A 349 23.08 -0.83 9.64
N SER A 350 22.55 -0.91 10.87
CA SER A 350 23.41 -1.17 12.02
C SER A 350 24.25 -2.41 11.83
N ASN A 351 25.41 -2.46 12.47
CA ASN A 351 26.31 -3.60 12.40
C ASN A 351 26.43 -4.35 13.72
N GLN A 352 25.76 -3.93 14.81
CA GLN A 352 26.06 -4.47 16.14
C GLN A 352 24.86 -4.93 16.99
N ASP A 353 23.64 -4.41 16.84
CA ASP A 353 22.59 -4.64 17.86
C ASP A 353 21.20 -4.97 17.29
N ASP A 354 20.45 -5.78 18.04
CA ASP A 354 19.02 -6.11 17.83
C ASP A 354 18.07 -4.88 18.03
N ASN A 355 18.62 -3.73 18.39
CA ASN A 355 17.88 -2.46 18.44
C ASN A 355 17.69 -1.82 17.06
N ALA A 356 18.35 -2.33 16.02
CA ALA A 356 18.21 -1.84 14.66
C ALA A 356 16.97 -2.45 13.99
N VAL A 357 15.82 -2.02 14.50
CA VAL A 357 14.48 -2.41 14.07
C VAL A 357 14.06 -1.58 12.85
N GLY A 358 13.28 -2.14 11.93
CA GLY A 358 12.66 -1.35 10.87
C GLY A 358 11.64 -0.37 11.47
N VAL A 359 10.58 -0.92 12.06
CA VAL A 359 9.50 -0.17 12.72
C VAL A 359 9.35 -0.61 14.17
N GLY A 360 9.58 0.31 15.11
CA GLY A 360 9.25 0.12 16.53
C GLY A 360 7.91 0.77 16.86
N CYS A 361 7.00 0.03 17.51
CA CYS A 361 5.65 0.48 17.80
C CYS A 361 5.30 0.24 19.29
N LEU A 362 4.85 1.28 19.99
CA LEU A 362 4.60 1.25 21.44
C LEU A 362 3.12 1.01 21.78
N GLN A 363 2.83 0.79 23.06
CA GLN A 363 1.49 0.44 23.54
C GLN A 363 0.37 1.40 23.12
N ASN A 364 -0.85 0.86 22.94
CA ASN A 364 -2.04 1.61 22.54
C ASN A 364 -1.82 2.45 21.27
N SER A 365 -1.07 1.91 20.33
CA SER A 365 -0.80 2.53 19.04
C SER A 365 -1.03 1.51 17.93
N SER A 366 -1.15 1.99 16.70
CA SER A 366 -1.33 1.13 15.54
C SER A 366 -0.44 1.61 14.41
N VAL A 367 0.11 0.66 13.65
CA VAL A 367 0.91 0.97 12.47
C VAL A 367 0.38 0.23 11.25
N PHE A 368 0.11 1.00 10.19
CA PHE A 368 -0.34 0.49 8.89
C PHE A 368 0.81 0.64 7.90
N LEU A 369 1.31 -0.46 7.37
CA LEU A 369 2.24 -0.48 6.23
C LEU A 369 1.46 -0.88 4.99
N ASP A 370 1.29 0.08 4.09
CA ASP A 370 0.65 -0.07 2.80
C ASP A 370 1.68 0.03 1.69
N ALA A 371 1.69 -0.94 0.76
CA ALA A 371 2.57 -0.93 -0.42
C ALA A 371 4.06 -0.66 -0.08
N SER A 372 4.49 -1.12 1.10
CA SER A 372 5.78 -0.76 1.69
C SER A 372 6.60 -1.99 2.00
N TYR A 373 7.92 -1.85 2.06
CA TYR A 373 8.77 -2.96 2.49
C TYR A 373 9.86 -2.56 3.46
N ILE A 374 10.09 -3.45 4.41
CA ILE A 374 11.19 -3.39 5.38
C ILE A 374 12.18 -4.47 4.98
N ARG A 375 13.47 -4.12 4.92
CA ARG A 375 14.50 -5.11 4.66
C ARG A 375 15.82 -4.91 5.34
N ASP A 376 16.56 -6.01 5.42
CA ASP A 376 17.95 -6.07 5.86
C ASP A 376 18.17 -5.53 7.28
N THR A 377 17.15 -5.59 8.14
CA THR A 377 17.25 -5.10 9.52
C THR A 377 18.12 -6.02 10.37
N ARG A 378 18.79 -5.46 11.38
CA ARG A 378 19.58 -6.27 12.33
C ARG A 378 18.77 -6.83 13.46
N GLY A 379 17.83 -6.05 13.97
CA GLY A 379 16.79 -6.56 14.83
C GLY A 379 15.59 -6.99 14.02
N SER A 380 14.43 -6.99 14.70
CA SER A 380 13.19 -7.38 14.06
C SER A 380 12.82 -6.41 12.95
N GLY A 381 12.14 -6.87 11.92
CA GLY A 381 11.61 -5.96 10.89
C GLY A 381 10.60 -4.99 11.52
N ILE A 382 9.64 -5.53 12.26
CA ILE A 382 8.68 -4.79 13.08
C ILE A 382 8.74 -5.31 14.51
N ARG A 383 8.84 -4.41 15.48
CA ARG A 383 8.74 -4.70 16.90
C ARG A 383 7.54 -3.97 17.50
N SER A 384 6.52 -4.72 17.86
CA SER A 384 5.33 -4.25 18.57
C SER A 384 5.44 -4.54 20.06
N ILE A 385 5.17 -3.53 20.89
CA ILE A 385 5.03 -3.64 22.34
C ILE A 385 3.61 -3.20 22.70
N GLY A 386 2.63 -4.11 22.58
CA GLY A 386 1.21 -3.80 22.76
C GLY A 386 0.64 -2.87 21.67
N CYS A 387 1.14 -2.97 20.45
CA CYS A 387 0.71 -2.19 19.27
C CYS A 387 0.09 -3.09 18.21
N ASP A 388 -0.96 -2.61 17.54
CA ASP A 388 -1.57 -3.31 16.41
C ASP A 388 -0.80 -3.05 15.12
N VAL A 389 -0.54 -4.11 14.36
CA VAL A 389 0.23 -4.06 13.12
C VAL A 389 -0.66 -4.47 11.95
N TYR A 390 -0.75 -3.61 10.95
CA TYR A 390 -1.50 -3.86 9.72
C TYR A 390 -0.54 -3.85 8.53
N LEU A 391 -0.43 -4.97 7.83
CA LEU A 391 0.37 -5.12 6.61
C LEU A 391 -0.57 -5.36 5.43
N ARG A 392 -0.53 -4.46 4.44
CA ARG A 392 -1.27 -4.63 3.19
C ARG A 392 -0.38 -4.36 1.99
N ARG A 393 -0.26 -5.35 1.10
CA ARG A 393 0.66 -5.28 -0.06
C ARG A 393 2.07 -4.91 0.35
N SER A 394 2.49 -5.38 1.51
CA SER A 394 3.75 -5.00 2.14
C SER A 394 4.62 -6.22 2.39
N SER A 395 5.92 -6.00 2.57
CA SER A 395 6.84 -7.10 2.85
C SER A 395 7.84 -6.79 3.96
N VAL A 396 8.17 -7.81 4.74
CA VAL A 396 9.22 -7.76 5.77
C VAL A 396 10.22 -8.87 5.51
N TYR A 397 11.43 -8.46 5.11
CA TYR A 397 12.37 -9.35 4.44
C TYR A 397 13.78 -9.31 4.99
N ASN A 398 14.38 -10.49 5.16
CA ASN A 398 15.79 -10.63 5.51
C ASN A 398 16.20 -9.85 6.77
N SER A 399 15.27 -9.73 7.72
CA SER A 399 15.58 -9.31 9.09
C SER A 399 16.46 -10.37 9.72
N ARG A 400 17.44 -9.97 10.52
CA ARG A 400 18.35 -10.94 11.16
C ARG A 400 17.69 -11.72 12.30
N THR A 401 16.72 -11.12 12.97
CA THR A 401 15.87 -11.79 13.95
C THR A 401 14.48 -11.96 13.36
N GLU A 402 13.41 -11.69 14.09
CA GLU A 402 12.04 -11.86 13.62
C GLU A 402 11.70 -10.93 12.45
N GLY A 403 10.84 -11.38 11.53
CA GLY A 403 10.16 -10.44 10.63
C GLY A 403 9.25 -9.51 11.42
N VAL A 404 8.31 -10.09 12.18
CA VAL A 404 7.39 -9.35 13.05
C VAL A 404 7.43 -9.94 14.46
N GLU A 405 7.75 -9.11 15.44
CA GLU A 405 7.72 -9.44 16.88
C GLU A 405 6.53 -8.72 17.54
N LEU A 406 5.55 -9.50 18.02
CA LEU A 406 4.38 -9.02 18.77
C LEU A 406 4.56 -9.35 20.25
N ASN A 407 5.14 -8.42 21.00
CA ASN A 407 5.35 -8.55 22.44
C ASN A 407 4.18 -7.92 23.20
N CYS A 408 3.16 -8.73 23.45
CA CYS A 408 1.85 -8.28 23.93
C CYS A 408 1.51 -8.90 25.31
N ALA A 409 2.56 -9.21 26.10
CA ALA A 409 2.43 -9.85 27.41
C ALA A 409 1.56 -9.06 28.41
N GLU A 410 1.61 -7.72 28.38
CA GLU A 410 0.84 -6.86 29.29
C GLU A 410 -0.49 -6.38 28.68
N GLN A 411 -0.59 -6.33 27.36
CA GLN A 411 -1.73 -5.80 26.61
C GLN A 411 -1.91 -6.62 25.34
N HIS A 412 -3.14 -7.00 25.04
CA HIS A 412 -3.43 -7.69 23.78
C HIS A 412 -3.13 -6.80 22.58
N CYS A 413 -2.65 -7.39 21.49
CA CYS A 413 -2.40 -6.70 20.23
C CYS A 413 -2.73 -7.59 19.04
N GLU A 414 -2.85 -6.99 17.87
CA GLU A 414 -3.28 -7.70 16.66
C GLU A 414 -2.24 -7.57 15.53
N LEU A 415 -2.10 -8.64 14.73
CA LEU A 415 -1.46 -8.60 13.42
C LEU A 415 -2.50 -8.90 12.35
N HIS A 416 -2.78 -7.89 11.54
CA HIS A 416 -3.60 -7.99 10.33
C HIS A 416 -2.70 -8.00 9.11
N MET A 417 -2.71 -9.08 8.34
CA MET A 417 -1.82 -9.24 7.20
C MET A 417 -2.60 -9.67 5.97
N ILE A 418 -2.60 -8.82 4.95
CA ILE A 418 -3.38 -8.99 3.73
C ILE A 418 -2.48 -8.82 2.52
N ASN A 419 -2.46 -9.78 1.60
CA ASN A 419 -1.67 -9.71 0.37
C ASN A 419 -0.23 -9.26 0.62
N SER A 420 0.40 -9.80 1.66
CA SER A 420 1.70 -9.35 2.14
C SER A 420 2.68 -10.51 2.26
N TYR A 421 3.94 -10.19 2.52
CA TYR A 421 5.00 -11.18 2.70
C TYR A 421 5.81 -10.97 3.98
N ILE A 422 6.12 -12.05 4.69
CA ILE A 422 7.16 -12.10 5.72
C ILE A 422 8.13 -13.20 5.29
N SER A 423 9.31 -12.80 4.81
CA SER A 423 10.18 -13.71 4.06
C SER A 423 11.66 -13.65 4.44
N ASP A 424 12.30 -14.83 4.42
CA ASP A 424 13.75 -15.00 4.62
C ASP A 424 14.32 -14.34 5.88
N ASN A 425 13.49 -14.10 6.89
CA ASN A 425 13.94 -13.59 8.17
C ASN A 425 14.68 -14.70 8.92
N GLN A 426 15.75 -14.33 9.62
CA GLN A 426 16.77 -15.25 10.09
C GLN A 426 16.71 -15.41 11.61
N HIS A 427 17.65 -16.21 12.12
CA HIS A 427 17.89 -16.38 13.53
C HIS A 427 19.24 -15.81 13.89
N VAL A 428 19.28 -15.10 15.01
CA VAL A 428 20.52 -14.79 15.71
C VAL A 428 20.45 -15.46 17.08
N GLN A 429 21.48 -16.26 17.36
CA GLN A 429 21.63 -16.90 18.66
C GLN A 429 21.54 -15.84 19.76
N SER A 430 20.69 -16.09 20.76
CA SER A 430 20.37 -15.23 21.91
C SER A 430 19.42 -14.05 21.69
N ASP A 431 19.22 -13.61 20.45
CA ASP A 431 18.33 -12.48 20.17
C ASP A 431 16.95 -12.96 19.70
N GLY A 432 16.89 -14.12 19.03
CA GLY A 432 15.64 -14.67 18.52
C GLY A 432 15.68 -14.88 17.02
N GLY A 433 14.51 -15.04 16.41
CA GLY A 433 14.42 -15.29 14.97
C GLY A 433 13.11 -15.89 14.49
N GLY A 434 12.99 -15.93 13.16
CA GLY A 434 11.87 -16.52 12.44
C GLY A 434 11.00 -15.49 11.72
N GLY A 435 9.83 -15.92 11.23
CA GLY A 435 8.89 -15.03 10.56
C GLY A 435 8.13 -14.15 11.55
N ILE A 436 7.24 -14.77 12.34
CA ILE A 436 6.35 -14.12 13.29
C ILE A 436 6.61 -14.69 14.69
N PHE A 437 6.88 -13.82 15.65
CA PHE A 437 6.83 -14.13 17.08
C PHE A 437 5.59 -13.46 17.67
N ALA A 438 4.76 -14.24 18.39
CA ALA A 438 3.51 -13.74 18.97
C ALA A 438 3.33 -14.20 20.41
N GLU A 439 3.04 -13.27 21.31
CA GLU A 439 2.68 -13.53 22.70
C GLU A 439 1.41 -12.74 23.05
N ASN A 440 0.31 -13.42 23.44
CA ASN A 440 -0.97 -12.77 23.78
C ASN A 440 -1.49 -11.83 22.67
N ALA A 441 -1.57 -12.35 21.45
CA ALA A 441 -1.93 -11.58 20.25
C ALA A 441 -2.95 -12.32 19.37
N THR A 442 -3.73 -11.58 18.58
CA THR A 442 -4.57 -12.14 17.51
C THR A 442 -3.84 -12.05 16.17
N LEU A 443 -3.85 -13.13 15.40
CA LEU A 443 -3.31 -13.18 14.04
C LEU A 443 -4.47 -13.30 13.04
N ASP A 444 -4.71 -12.27 12.22
CA ASP A 444 -5.64 -12.30 11.09
C ASP A 444 -4.85 -12.16 9.79
N ILE A 445 -4.65 -13.29 9.10
CA ILE A 445 -3.75 -13.38 7.94
C ILE A 445 -4.49 -13.98 6.77
N VAL A 446 -4.63 -13.20 5.69
CA VAL A 446 -5.40 -13.58 4.50
C VAL A 446 -4.54 -13.38 3.27
N PHE A 447 -4.54 -14.38 2.38
CA PHE A 447 -3.81 -14.34 1.10
C PHE A 447 -2.38 -13.82 1.26
N SER A 448 -1.60 -14.44 2.14
CA SER A 448 -0.28 -13.90 2.51
C SER A 448 0.80 -14.99 2.49
N GLY A 449 2.05 -14.58 2.31
CA GLY A 449 3.19 -15.50 2.25
C GLY A 449 4.12 -15.36 3.45
N ILE A 450 4.28 -16.43 4.22
CA ILE A 450 5.25 -16.52 5.34
C ILE A 450 6.30 -17.56 4.95
N LEU A 451 7.34 -17.13 4.21
CA LEU A 451 8.14 -18.01 3.37
C LEU A 451 9.65 -17.87 3.60
N GLY A 452 10.35 -18.98 3.77
CA GLY A 452 11.81 -19.04 3.81
C GLY A 452 12.41 -18.52 5.12
N ASN A 453 11.56 -18.23 6.11
CA ASN A 453 12.01 -17.83 7.44
C ASN A 453 12.70 -19.00 8.15
N ASN A 454 13.60 -18.66 9.06
CA ASN A 454 14.41 -19.62 9.79
C ASN A 454 14.61 -19.12 11.23
N ALA A 455 14.18 -19.91 12.21
CA ALA A 455 14.42 -19.63 13.61
C ALA A 455 15.60 -20.43 14.19
N GLU A 456 16.41 -21.06 13.30
CA GLU A 456 17.55 -21.96 13.54
C GLU A 456 17.66 -22.51 14.96
N ILE A 457 17.36 -23.79 15.11
CA ILE A 457 17.59 -24.49 16.37
C ILE A 457 19.09 -24.72 16.54
N ASP A 458 19.73 -24.03 17.49
CA ASP A 458 20.91 -24.59 18.15
C ASP A 458 20.49 -25.98 18.62
N PRO A 459 21.14 -27.08 18.18
CA PRO A 459 20.71 -28.44 18.50
C PRO A 459 20.67 -28.74 20.01
N ASN A 460 21.20 -27.85 20.85
CA ASN A 460 21.11 -27.92 22.31
C ASN A 460 20.07 -26.98 22.92
N ASP A 461 19.44 -26.11 22.13
CA ASP A 461 18.38 -25.23 22.58
C ASP A 461 17.06 -26.01 22.66
N MET A 462 16.71 -26.38 23.89
CA MET A 462 15.44 -27.04 24.21
C MET A 462 14.23 -26.14 23.93
N PHE A 463 14.43 -24.84 23.67
CA PHE A 463 13.39 -23.87 23.35
C PHE A 463 13.25 -23.62 21.85
N ALA A 464 13.57 -24.62 21.02
CA ALA A 464 13.32 -24.63 19.58
C ALA A 464 12.09 -23.81 19.18
N ARG A 465 12.29 -22.66 18.54
CA ARG A 465 11.21 -21.77 18.09
C ARG A 465 10.60 -22.30 16.78
N GLY A 466 9.42 -21.82 16.43
CA GLY A 466 8.85 -22.07 15.11
C GLY A 466 9.58 -21.22 14.06
N ASP A 467 9.90 -21.79 12.90
CA ASP A 467 10.66 -21.08 11.85
C ASP A 467 9.85 -19.93 11.24
N SER A 468 8.57 -20.17 10.97
CA SER A 468 7.67 -19.23 10.31
C SER A 468 6.79 -18.52 11.33
N ILE A 469 6.18 -19.25 12.25
CA ILE A 469 5.29 -18.70 13.28
C ILE A 469 5.63 -19.36 14.62
N HIS A 470 5.92 -18.54 15.63
CA HIS A 470 6.14 -18.97 16.99
C HIS A 470 5.18 -18.24 17.94
N CYS A 471 4.25 -19.00 18.52
CA CYS A 471 3.38 -18.50 19.58
C CYS A 471 3.94 -18.86 20.96
N VAL A 472 3.86 -17.93 21.90
CA VAL A 472 4.20 -18.12 23.31
C VAL A 472 2.93 -18.27 24.13
N GLY A 473 2.78 -19.42 24.79
CA GLY A 473 1.61 -19.76 25.58
C GLY A 473 0.38 -20.15 24.75
N ASP A 474 -0.77 -20.20 25.42
CA ASP A 474 -2.07 -20.57 24.85
C ASP A 474 -2.95 -19.32 24.62
N THR A 475 -2.34 -18.14 24.52
CA THR A 475 -3.04 -16.84 24.45
C THR A 475 -3.00 -16.22 23.06
N VAL A 476 -2.52 -16.96 22.06
CA VAL A 476 -2.53 -16.54 20.66
C VAL A 476 -3.72 -17.19 19.95
N ASP A 477 -4.56 -16.37 19.34
CA ASP A 477 -5.76 -16.76 18.62
C ASP A 477 -5.81 -16.13 17.21
N GLY A 478 -6.89 -16.40 16.48
CA GLY A 478 -7.17 -15.77 15.19
C GLY A 478 -7.36 -16.76 14.04
N GLN A 479 -7.17 -16.27 12.82
CA GLN A 479 -7.38 -17.03 11.59
C GLN A 479 -6.27 -16.74 10.57
N ILE A 480 -5.72 -17.81 10.01
CA ILE A 480 -4.86 -17.75 8.83
C ILE A 480 -5.55 -18.49 7.70
N ARG A 481 -5.83 -17.83 6.58
CA ARG A 481 -6.45 -18.48 5.43
C ARG A 481 -5.91 -18.06 4.09
N ASN A 482 -6.14 -18.91 3.09
CA ASN A 482 -5.75 -18.67 1.70
C ASN A 482 -4.25 -18.33 1.52
N SER A 483 -3.41 -18.76 2.46
CA SER A 483 -2.03 -18.28 2.59
C SER A 483 -1.01 -19.37 2.24
N ALA A 484 0.27 -19.00 2.20
CA ALA A 484 1.37 -19.92 1.99
C ALA A 484 2.38 -19.81 3.13
N ILE A 485 2.70 -20.94 3.78
CA ILE A 485 3.64 -21.01 4.91
C ILE A 485 4.68 -22.07 4.60
N GLY A 486 5.94 -21.70 4.56
CA GLY A 486 7.02 -22.63 4.22
C GLY A 486 8.32 -22.24 4.87
N ARG A 487 8.94 -23.15 5.61
CA ARG A 487 10.23 -22.88 6.26
C ARG A 487 11.40 -23.18 5.33
N LYS A 488 12.55 -22.56 5.62
CA LYS A 488 13.81 -22.96 4.99
C LYS A 488 14.21 -24.38 5.44
N PRO A 489 14.72 -25.26 4.57
CA PRO A 489 15.07 -26.65 4.93
C PRO A 489 16.33 -26.73 5.80
N MET A 490 16.25 -26.24 7.04
CA MET A 490 17.30 -26.29 8.03
C MET A 490 16.73 -26.82 9.36
N GLY A 491 17.40 -27.82 9.93
CA GLY A 491 17.05 -28.36 11.25
C GLY A 491 15.71 -29.10 11.34
N ASN A 492 15.41 -29.55 12.56
CA ASN A 492 14.19 -30.27 12.93
C ASN A 492 13.08 -29.33 13.44
N ALA A 493 13.19 -28.02 13.20
CA ALA A 493 12.19 -27.06 13.63
C ALA A 493 10.88 -27.28 12.88
N MET A 494 9.78 -26.97 13.55
CA MET A 494 8.48 -26.94 12.91
C MET A 494 8.28 -25.53 12.35
N SER A 495 7.63 -25.42 11.20
CA SER A 495 7.31 -24.11 10.60
C SER A 495 6.40 -23.29 11.51
N ILE A 496 5.41 -23.95 12.10
CA ILE A 496 4.44 -23.34 13.00
C ILE A 496 4.59 -24.03 14.36
N LYS A 497 4.84 -23.24 15.40
CA LYS A 497 4.87 -23.70 16.79
C LYS A 497 3.93 -22.84 17.61
N CYS A 498 2.69 -23.28 17.71
CA CYS A 498 1.62 -22.66 18.50
C CYS A 498 0.86 -23.75 19.25
N ALA A 499 0.40 -23.47 20.47
CA ALA A 499 -0.50 -24.37 21.17
C ALA A 499 -1.88 -24.30 20.47
N GLY A 500 -2.26 -25.37 19.77
CA GLY A 500 -3.33 -25.36 18.77
C GLY A 500 -4.77 -25.27 19.31
N GLY A 501 -5.05 -24.41 20.29
CA GLY A 501 -6.39 -24.19 20.84
C GLY A 501 -7.22 -23.22 20.01
N ASP A 502 -6.71 -22.00 19.78
CA ASP A 502 -7.53 -20.88 19.32
C ASP A 502 -7.09 -20.26 17.98
N LEU A 503 -5.92 -20.66 17.46
CA LEU A 503 -5.48 -20.27 16.11
C LEU A 503 -6.00 -21.25 15.06
N THR A 504 -6.84 -20.75 14.16
CA THR A 504 -7.39 -21.52 13.04
C THR A 504 -6.58 -21.30 11.77
N ILE A 505 -6.32 -22.36 11.01
CA ILE A 505 -5.62 -22.28 9.72
C ILE A 505 -6.42 -23.08 8.69
N GLU A 506 -6.83 -22.44 7.59
CA GLU A 506 -7.70 -23.05 6.57
C GLU A 506 -7.27 -22.65 5.16
N HIS A 507 -7.56 -23.49 4.16
CA HIS A 507 -7.31 -23.17 2.74
C HIS A 507 -5.87 -22.71 2.45
N THR A 508 -4.91 -23.18 3.24
CA THR A 508 -3.51 -22.71 3.23
C THR A 508 -2.58 -23.81 2.76
N LEU A 509 -1.57 -23.44 1.97
CA LEU A 509 -0.45 -24.31 1.63
C LEU A 509 0.60 -24.22 2.74
N LEU A 510 0.92 -25.34 3.38
CA LEU A 510 1.82 -25.35 4.53
C LEU A 510 2.70 -26.61 4.63
N ASP A 511 3.75 -26.54 5.44
CA ASP A 511 4.69 -27.64 5.70
C ASP A 511 4.58 -28.23 7.12
N SER A 512 3.54 -27.86 7.88
CA SER A 512 3.27 -28.36 9.23
C SER A 512 2.32 -29.58 9.24
N ASP A 513 2.65 -30.60 10.03
CA ASP A 513 1.77 -31.77 10.21
C ASP A 513 0.61 -31.51 11.20
N ASP A 514 0.76 -30.54 12.11
CA ASP A 514 -0.22 -30.24 13.17
C ASP A 514 -1.47 -29.54 12.63
N PHE A 515 -1.33 -28.79 11.53
CA PHE A 515 -2.40 -28.00 10.92
C PHE A 515 -2.87 -28.54 9.57
N LYS A 516 -2.65 -29.82 9.27
CA LYS A 516 -2.94 -30.38 7.94
C LYS A 516 -4.43 -30.52 7.58
N THR A 517 -5.34 -30.55 8.55
CA THR A 517 -6.77 -30.72 8.26
C THR A 517 -7.34 -29.45 7.64
N GLY A 518 -7.95 -29.55 6.45
CA GLY A 518 -8.44 -28.38 5.71
C GLY A 518 -7.37 -27.61 4.93
N ASN A 519 -6.12 -28.08 4.96
CA ASN A 519 -4.95 -27.43 4.35
C ASN A 519 -4.23 -28.37 3.37
N ASN A 520 -3.42 -27.79 2.49
CA ASN A 520 -2.56 -28.57 1.60
C ASN A 520 -1.16 -28.70 2.19
N LYS A 521 -0.79 -29.91 2.61
CA LYS A 521 0.50 -30.18 3.26
C LYS A 521 1.57 -30.59 2.25
N LYS A 522 2.72 -29.91 2.27
CA LYS A 522 3.91 -30.23 1.45
C LYS A 522 5.18 -30.27 2.30
N ALA A 523 6.31 -30.64 1.69
CA ALA A 523 7.61 -30.40 2.31
C ALA A 523 7.96 -28.90 2.19
N GLY A 524 8.72 -28.35 3.14
CA GLY A 524 9.06 -26.93 3.14
C GLY A 524 9.80 -26.51 1.86
N GLU A 525 10.72 -27.35 1.38
CA GLU A 525 11.43 -27.17 0.11
C GLU A 525 10.50 -27.11 -1.11
N ASP A 526 9.43 -27.89 -1.12
CA ASP A 526 8.45 -27.90 -2.21
C ASP A 526 7.64 -26.61 -2.19
N VAL A 527 7.18 -26.17 -1.01
CA VAL A 527 6.48 -24.89 -0.83
C VAL A 527 7.34 -23.76 -1.37
N LEU A 528 8.61 -23.68 -0.97
CA LEU A 528 9.52 -22.62 -1.42
C LEU A 528 9.82 -22.68 -2.92
N GLY A 529 9.84 -23.86 -3.53
CA GLY A 529 10.06 -24.03 -4.97
C GLY A 529 8.96 -23.41 -5.84
N TYR A 530 7.78 -23.16 -5.26
CA TYR A 530 6.65 -22.55 -5.94
C TYR A 530 6.69 -21.02 -6.00
N PHE A 531 7.63 -20.38 -5.28
CA PHE A 531 7.70 -18.92 -5.19
C PHE A 531 9.09 -18.40 -5.57
N LEU A 532 9.14 -17.36 -6.41
CA LEU A 532 10.37 -16.63 -6.70
C LEU A 532 10.69 -15.64 -5.58
N THR A 533 11.94 -15.21 -5.45
CA THR A 533 12.31 -14.13 -4.51
C THR A 533 12.58 -12.85 -5.27
N ASN A 534 11.76 -11.82 -5.03
CA ASN A 534 12.15 -10.47 -5.39
C ASN A 534 13.19 -9.97 -4.37
N GLN A 535 14.47 -9.94 -4.76
CA GLN A 535 15.57 -9.51 -3.87
C GLN A 535 15.49 -8.04 -3.47
N LEU A 536 14.68 -7.23 -4.16
CA LEU A 536 14.52 -5.83 -3.83
C LEU A 536 13.50 -5.63 -2.71
N SER A 537 12.26 -6.08 -2.91
CA SER A 537 11.18 -5.90 -1.93
C SER A 537 11.14 -7.03 -0.90
N GLY A 538 11.66 -8.20 -1.23
CA GLY A 538 11.46 -9.44 -0.48
C GLY A 538 10.13 -10.13 -0.77
N ALA A 539 9.30 -9.57 -1.66
CA ALA A 539 8.09 -10.23 -2.12
C ALA A 539 8.39 -11.61 -2.71
N ARG A 540 7.48 -12.55 -2.51
CA ARG A 540 7.62 -13.93 -2.95
C ARG A 540 6.48 -14.30 -3.93
N PRO A 541 6.47 -13.74 -5.16
CA PRO A 541 5.42 -14.03 -6.14
C PRO A 541 5.46 -15.49 -6.57
N ILE A 542 4.32 -15.99 -7.06
CA ILE A 542 4.24 -17.35 -7.62
C ILE A 542 5.22 -17.48 -8.78
N ASN A 543 5.99 -18.58 -8.79
CA ASN A 543 6.84 -18.93 -9.92
C ASN A 543 5.97 -19.42 -11.08
N PRO A 544 5.95 -18.73 -12.23
CA PRO A 544 5.11 -19.13 -13.36
C PRO A 544 5.59 -20.42 -14.04
N GLU A 545 6.87 -20.76 -13.86
CA GLU A 545 7.50 -21.98 -14.39
C GLU A 545 8.16 -22.77 -13.25
N PRO A 546 7.38 -23.31 -12.29
CA PRO A 546 7.95 -24.17 -11.27
C PRO A 546 8.47 -25.46 -11.93
N PRO A 547 9.51 -26.12 -11.36
CA PRO A 547 10.23 -27.22 -12.02
C PRO A 547 9.37 -28.37 -12.56
N ASP A 548 8.18 -28.59 -11.98
CA ASP A 548 7.24 -29.66 -12.35
C ASP A 548 5.95 -29.13 -13.01
N GLY A 549 5.97 -27.89 -13.51
CA GLY A 549 4.78 -27.16 -13.99
C GLY A 549 3.93 -26.63 -12.84
N LEU A 550 3.00 -25.72 -13.12
CA LEU A 550 2.21 -25.06 -12.08
C LEU A 550 1.49 -26.10 -11.19
N PRO A 551 1.77 -26.14 -9.88
CA PRO A 551 1.19 -27.14 -9.02
C PRO A 551 -0.30 -26.85 -8.86
N LYS A 552 -1.14 -27.85 -9.08
CA LYS A 552 -2.54 -27.84 -8.60
C LYS A 552 -2.65 -27.60 -7.09
N ASP A 553 -1.52 -27.75 -6.38
CA ASP A 553 -1.41 -27.47 -4.97
C ASP A 553 -1.56 -26.00 -4.60
N LEU A 554 -1.33 -25.07 -5.55
CA LEU A 554 -1.53 -23.64 -5.35
C LEU A 554 -2.99 -23.21 -5.55
N GLU A 555 -3.75 -23.92 -6.39
CA GLU A 555 -5.19 -23.70 -6.66
C GLU A 555 -6.04 -24.27 -5.51
N PHE A 556 -5.83 -23.76 -4.31
CA PHE A 556 -6.44 -24.29 -3.08
C PHE A 556 -7.12 -23.22 -2.22
N ALA A 557 -6.83 -21.95 -2.48
CA ALA A 557 -7.53 -20.86 -1.80
C ALA A 557 -9.00 -20.86 -2.22
N VAL A 558 -9.87 -20.48 -1.29
CA VAL A 558 -11.30 -20.27 -1.56
C VAL A 558 -11.60 -18.82 -1.31
N TRP A 559 -11.99 -18.12 -2.37
CA TRP A 559 -12.37 -16.72 -2.28
C TRP A 559 -13.67 -16.55 -1.50
N GLU A 560 -13.71 -15.60 -0.59
CA GLU A 560 -14.88 -15.23 0.19
C GLU A 560 -15.23 -13.76 -0.01
N LYS A 561 -16.52 -13.42 0.13
CA LYS A 561 -16.95 -12.02 0.12
C LYS A 561 -16.23 -11.21 1.21
N GLY A 562 -15.54 -10.15 0.78
CA GLY A 562 -14.72 -9.30 1.65
C GLY A 562 -13.22 -9.54 1.47
N ASP A 563 -12.84 -10.55 0.68
CA ASP A 563 -11.45 -10.79 0.33
C ASP A 563 -10.83 -9.63 -0.46
N PRO A 564 -9.49 -9.51 -0.40
CA PRO A 564 -8.78 -8.35 -0.92
C PRO A 564 -8.82 -8.34 -2.44
N GLN A 565 -9.40 -7.30 -3.04
CA GLN A 565 -9.71 -7.25 -4.47
C GLN A 565 -8.49 -7.09 -5.41
N VAL A 566 -7.32 -6.79 -4.86
CA VAL A 566 -6.09 -6.57 -5.64
C VAL A 566 -4.93 -7.31 -5.00
N ASP A 567 -4.07 -7.93 -5.81
CA ASP A 567 -2.86 -8.64 -5.40
C ASP A 567 -1.78 -7.74 -4.81
N TYR A 568 -0.67 -8.34 -4.37
CA TYR A 568 0.50 -7.62 -3.85
C TYR A 568 0.97 -6.51 -4.80
N ASP A 569 1.00 -6.77 -6.10
CA ASP A 569 1.44 -5.82 -7.13
C ASP A 569 0.35 -4.82 -7.54
N GLY A 570 -0.85 -4.94 -6.99
CA GLY A 570 -2.01 -4.10 -7.27
C GLY A 570 -2.86 -4.56 -8.46
N GLN A 571 -2.57 -5.72 -9.09
CA GLN A 571 -3.44 -6.28 -10.11
C GLN A 571 -4.78 -6.73 -9.51
N ALA A 572 -5.87 -6.47 -10.23
CA ALA A 572 -7.20 -6.88 -9.78
C ALA A 572 -7.36 -8.40 -9.81
N ARG A 573 -7.90 -8.94 -8.72
CA ARG A 573 -8.28 -10.35 -8.63
C ARG A 573 -9.62 -10.58 -9.33
N LYS A 574 -9.70 -11.71 -10.05
CA LYS A 574 -10.88 -12.08 -10.86
C LYS A 574 -11.79 -13.10 -10.19
N ALA A 575 -11.37 -13.64 -9.04
CA ALA A 575 -12.12 -14.68 -8.35
C ALA A 575 -13.45 -14.13 -7.81
N LYS A 576 -14.52 -14.91 -7.99
CA LYS A 576 -15.85 -14.62 -7.43
C LYS A 576 -16.05 -15.37 -6.11
N ASP A 577 -17.06 -14.97 -5.33
CA ASP A 577 -17.42 -15.63 -4.06
C ASP A 577 -17.49 -17.16 -4.24
N LYS A 578 -16.75 -17.87 -3.38
CA LYS A 578 -16.59 -19.34 -3.31
C LYS A 578 -15.86 -19.98 -4.48
N GLN A 579 -15.24 -19.21 -5.37
CA GLN A 579 -14.38 -19.75 -6.41
C GLN A 579 -13.00 -20.11 -5.86
N ILE A 580 -12.37 -21.09 -6.50
CA ILE A 580 -10.99 -21.45 -6.21
C ILE A 580 -10.08 -20.34 -6.73
N ASP A 581 -9.07 -19.99 -5.93
CA ASP A 581 -8.02 -19.03 -6.26
C ASP A 581 -6.65 -19.60 -5.87
N PHE A 582 -5.59 -18.83 -6.11
CA PHE A 582 -4.23 -19.17 -5.70
C PHE A 582 -3.95 -18.76 -4.25
N VAL A 583 -3.28 -19.64 -3.52
CA VAL A 583 -2.79 -19.34 -2.17
C VAL A 583 -1.64 -18.32 -2.21
N GLY A 584 -1.58 -17.46 -1.20
CA GLY A 584 -0.58 -16.41 -1.08
C GLY A 584 -1.02 -15.06 -1.65
N ALA A 585 -0.10 -14.10 -1.61
CA ALA A 585 -0.38 -12.68 -1.83
C ALA A 585 -0.41 -12.22 -3.30
N ASP A 586 0.02 -13.06 -4.23
CA ASP A 586 0.18 -12.68 -5.62
C ASP A 586 -0.24 -13.82 -6.54
N VAL A 587 -0.75 -13.47 -7.71
CA VAL A 587 -1.05 -14.41 -8.79
C VAL A 587 0.12 -14.48 -9.75
N MET A 588 0.12 -15.45 -10.67
CA MET A 588 1.16 -15.47 -11.70
C MET A 588 1.11 -14.17 -12.50
N GLY A 589 2.12 -13.31 -12.33
CA GLY A 589 2.36 -12.21 -13.26
C GLY A 589 2.49 -12.80 -14.66
N GLN A 590 1.57 -12.43 -15.55
CA GLN A 590 1.60 -12.86 -16.96
C GLN A 590 2.78 -12.28 -17.72
#